data_AF-A0A842LZR6-F1
#
_entry.id   AF-A0A842LZR6-F1
#
_cell.length_a   1.000
_cell.length_b   1.000
_cell.length_c   1.000
_cell.angle_alpha   90.00
_cell.angle_beta   90.00
_cell.angle_gamma   90.00
#
_symmetry.space_group_name_H-M   'P 1'
#
loop_
_entity.id
_entity.type
_entity.pdbx_description
1 polymer ?
#
loop_
_entity_poly.entity_id
_entity_poly.type
_entity_poly.pdbx_seq_one_letter_code
_entity_poly.pdbx_strand_id
1 'polypeptide(L)'
;HNLAQKILDASWGKFIRLLHEKAERATRVRVVKVPPKGTSEGLKYEDPLRDFISSNRIKMRGWGSPDPPTETEPLRELITIPASSVVEAGSPQA
;
A
#
# COMPACT_ATOMS: atom_id res chain seq x y z
N HIS A 1 21.76 -9.90 -20.52
CA HIS A 1 21.88 -8.51 -21.00
C HIS A 1 20.54 -7.89 -21.45
N ASN A 2 19.42 -8.06 -20.72
CA ASN A 2 18.11 -7.46 -21.10
C ASN A 2 17.49 -6.55 -20.03
N LEU A 3 17.96 -6.63 -18.79
CA LEU A 3 17.39 -5.85 -17.68
C LEU A 3 17.74 -4.36 -17.79
N ALA A 4 18.99 -4.05 -18.13
CA ALA A 4 19.44 -2.67 -18.34
C ALA A 4 18.68 -1.98 -19.48
N GLN A 5 18.40 -2.68 -20.60
CA GLN A 5 17.58 -2.14 -21.69
C GLN A 5 16.15 -1.82 -21.26
N LYS A 6 15.48 -2.73 -20.52
CA LYS A 6 14.13 -2.49 -19.99
C LYS A 6 14.07 -1.34 -18.97
N ILE A 7 15.13 -1.17 -18.19
CA ILE A 7 15.27 -0.05 -17.25
C ILE A 7 15.52 1.27 -17.99
N LEU A 8 16.26 1.26 -19.11
CA LEU A 8 16.55 2.43 -19.92
C LEU A 8 15.35 2.88 -20.78
N ASP A 9 14.53 1.93 -21.24
CA ASP A 9 13.29 2.21 -21.98
C ASP A 9 12.20 2.80 -21.06
N ALA A 10 12.21 2.41 -19.79
CA ALA A 10 11.38 3.02 -18.78
C ALA A 10 12.00 4.36 -18.33
N SER A 11 11.34 5.47 -18.67
CA SER A 11 11.72 6.83 -18.27
C SER A 11 11.56 7.12 -16.76
N TRP A 12 12.17 6.30 -15.90
CA TRP A 12 12.08 6.34 -14.44
C TRP A 12 12.38 7.70 -13.85
N GLY A 13 13.38 8.42 -14.37
CA GLY A 13 13.68 9.78 -13.93
C GLY A 13 12.51 10.75 -14.13
N LYS A 14 11.82 10.65 -15.28
CA LYS A 14 10.63 11.46 -15.59
C LYS A 14 9.45 11.06 -14.69
N PHE A 15 9.26 9.76 -14.48
CA PHE A 15 8.23 9.24 -13.58
C PHE A 15 8.42 9.77 -12.15
N ILE A 16 9.63 9.65 -11.59
CA ILE A 16 9.94 10.14 -10.24
C ILE A 16 9.74 11.65 -10.15
N ARG A 17 10.16 12.42 -11.15
CA ARG A 17 9.92 13.88 -11.18
C ARG A 17 8.43 14.22 -11.11
N LEU A 18 7.61 13.57 -11.94
CA LEU A 18 6.15 13.78 -11.96
C LEU A 18 5.49 13.34 -10.64
N LEU A 19 5.98 12.26 -10.02
CA LEU A 19 5.49 11.78 -8.73
C LEU A 19 5.73 12.84 -7.64
N HIS A 20 6.94 13.41 -7.57
CA HIS A 20 7.26 14.50 -6.65
C HIS A 20 6.33 15.71 -6.87
N GLU A 21 6.21 16.18 -8.12
CA GLU A 21 5.35 17.33 -8.45
C GLU A 21 3.89 17.11 -8.06
N LYS A 22 3.36 15.91 -8.28
CA LYS A 22 1.97 15.57 -7.92
C LYS A 22 1.78 15.42 -6.41
N ALA A 23 2.72 14.78 -5.70
CA ALA A 23 2.63 14.62 -4.24
C ALA A 23 2.67 15.98 -3.52
N GLU A 24 3.59 16.85 -3.91
CA GLU A 24 3.68 18.21 -3.35
C GLU A 24 2.41 19.02 -3.60
N ARG A 25 1.86 18.96 -4.84
CA ARG A 25 0.64 19.70 -5.20
C ARG A 25 -0.62 19.18 -4.54
N ALA A 26 -0.79 17.85 -4.44
CA ALA A 26 -2.05 17.24 -4.01
C ALA A 26 -2.12 17.04 -2.49
N THR A 27 -1.01 16.68 -1.85
CA THR A 27 -1.02 16.23 -0.45
C THR A 27 -0.03 17.00 0.43
N ARG A 28 0.80 17.89 -0.13
CA ARG A 28 1.93 18.54 0.56
C ARG A 28 2.86 17.52 1.25
N VAL A 29 2.87 16.28 0.78
CA VAL A 29 3.71 15.20 1.30
C VAL A 29 4.97 15.11 0.47
N ARG A 30 6.11 15.10 1.16
CA ARG A 30 7.42 14.93 0.54
C ARG A 30 7.66 13.46 0.18
N VAL A 31 8.02 13.20 -1.07
CA VAL A 31 8.54 11.90 -1.48
C VAL A 31 9.98 11.75 -0.98
N VAL A 32 10.25 10.69 -0.21
CA VAL A 32 11.57 10.42 0.39
C VAL A 32 12.24 9.26 -0.34
N LYS A 33 13.51 9.43 -0.67
CA LYS A 33 14.34 8.36 -1.25
C LYS A 33 14.87 7.46 -0.14
N VAL A 34 14.51 6.19 -0.18
CA VAL A 34 14.91 5.16 0.80
C VAL A 34 15.84 4.14 0.12
N PRO A 35 16.84 3.57 0.80
CA PRO A 35 17.70 2.53 0.25
C PRO A 35 16.89 1.25 -0.10
N PRO A 36 16.94 0.77 -1.36
CA PRO A 36 16.10 -0.33 -1.83
C PRO A 36 16.62 -1.73 -1.46
N LYS A 37 17.83 -1.84 -0.88
CA LYS A 37 18.48 -3.14 -0.64
C LYS A 37 17.70 -4.02 0.34
N GLY A 38 17.52 -5.29 0.01
CA GLY A 38 16.92 -6.30 0.91
C GLY A 38 15.40 -6.20 1.08
N THR A 39 14.69 -5.41 0.28
CA THR A 39 13.23 -5.26 0.41
C THR A 39 12.48 -6.52 0.00
N SER A 40 12.88 -7.19 -1.08
CA SER A 40 12.30 -8.46 -1.54
C SER A 40 13.10 -9.70 -1.10
N GLU A 41 14.05 -9.55 -0.18
CA GLU A 41 14.88 -10.66 0.28
C GLU A 41 14.05 -11.70 1.03
N GLY A 42 14.30 -12.98 0.74
CA GLY A 42 13.54 -14.13 1.25
C GLY A 42 12.20 -14.39 0.56
N LEU A 43 11.78 -13.56 -0.41
CA LEU A 43 10.52 -13.73 -1.14
C LEU A 43 10.75 -14.33 -2.52
N LYS A 44 9.95 -15.33 -2.89
CA LYS A 44 9.96 -15.93 -4.23
C LYS A 44 9.33 -14.96 -5.23
N TYR A 45 9.80 -14.98 -6.48
CA TYR A 45 9.27 -14.09 -7.52
C TYR A 45 7.77 -14.33 -7.77
N GLU A 46 7.33 -15.58 -7.61
CA GLU A 46 5.96 -16.04 -7.80
C GLU A 46 5.04 -15.76 -6.61
N ASP A 47 5.57 -15.25 -5.49
CA ASP A 47 4.78 -14.91 -4.32
C ASP A 47 3.83 -13.74 -4.66
N PRO A 48 2.50 -13.94 -4.62
CA PRO A 48 1.52 -12.92 -4.98
C PRO A 48 1.56 -11.70 -4.05
N LEU A 49 2.12 -11.83 -2.85
CA LEU A 49 2.25 -10.75 -1.87
C LEU A 49 3.63 -10.10 -1.89
N ARG A 50 4.54 -10.52 -2.77
CA ARG A 50 5.92 -10.03 -2.81
C ARG A 50 6.02 -8.52 -2.88
N ASP A 51 5.25 -7.89 -3.76
CA ASP A 51 5.28 -6.44 -3.97
C ASP A 51 4.67 -5.68 -2.79
N PHE A 52 3.59 -6.22 -2.21
CA PHE A 52 2.96 -5.66 -1.01
C PHE A 52 3.93 -5.69 0.19
N ILE A 53 4.55 -6.84 0.44
CA ILE A 53 5.51 -7.02 1.55
C ILE A 53 6.73 -6.11 1.34
N SER A 54 7.28 -6.08 0.12
CA SER A 54 8.45 -5.25 -0.22
C SER A 54 8.14 -3.75 -0.06
N SER A 55 6.95 -3.31 -0.46
CA SER A 55 6.50 -1.92 -0.31
C SER A 55 6.32 -1.53 1.16
N ASN A 56 5.73 -2.41 1.98
CA ASN A 56 5.61 -2.18 3.42
C ASN A 56 6.98 -2.07 4.10
N ARG A 57 7.96 -2.90 3.72
CA ARG A 57 9.34 -2.79 4.22
C ARG A 57 9.98 -1.44 3.85
N ILE A 58 9.70 -0.88 2.68
CA ILE A 58 10.15 0.47 2.29
C ILE A 58 9.48 1.54 3.15
N LYS A 59 8.16 1.45 3.32
CA LYS A 59 7.37 2.37 4.16
C LYS A 59 7.96 2.43 5.57
N MET A 60 8.19 1.29 6.21
CA MET A 60 8.76 1.23 7.56
C MET A 60 10.16 1.84 7.66
N ARG A 61 10.98 1.78 6.60
CA ARG A 61 12.32 2.38 6.57
C ARG A 61 12.30 3.90 6.32
N GLY A 62 11.32 4.38 5.56
CA GLY A 62 11.11 5.81 5.34
C GLY A 62 10.41 6.51 6.51
N TRP A 63 9.82 5.74 7.43
CA TRP A 63 9.12 6.23 8.61
C TRP A 63 10.11 6.41 9.77
N GLY A 64 10.76 7.58 9.84
CA GLY A 64 11.74 7.91 10.89
C GLY A 64 11.17 8.17 12.29
N SER A 65 9.86 8.01 12.50
CA SER A 65 9.19 8.12 13.79
C SER A 65 7.79 7.56 13.62
N PRO A 66 7.31 6.61 14.44
CA PRO A 66 5.93 6.15 14.33
C PRO A 66 5.04 7.34 14.68
N ASP A 67 4.25 7.84 13.72
CA ASP A 67 3.04 8.53 14.12
C ASP A 67 2.25 7.50 14.95
N PRO A 68 1.77 7.86 16.16
CA PRO A 68 0.90 6.95 16.89
C PRO A 68 -0.22 6.54 15.92
N PRO A 69 -0.65 5.27 15.94
CA PRO A 69 -1.66 4.78 15.01
C PRO A 69 -2.80 5.79 14.99
N THR A 70 -3.08 6.40 13.83
CA THR A 70 -4.31 7.15 13.65
C THR A 70 -5.42 6.19 14.03
N GLU A 71 -6.05 6.52 15.17
CA GLU A 71 -6.93 5.68 15.98
C GLU A 71 -7.61 4.58 15.17
N THR A 72 -7.02 3.39 15.15
CA THR A 72 -7.84 2.19 15.06
C THR A 72 -8.47 2.09 16.43
N GLU A 73 -9.54 2.84 16.67
CA GLU A 73 -10.44 2.53 17.77
C GLU A 73 -10.70 1.02 17.64
N PRO A 74 -10.31 0.18 18.63
CA PRO A 74 -10.84 -1.17 18.65
C PRO A 74 -12.36 -1.01 18.67
N LEU A 75 -13.10 -1.74 17.82
CA LEU A 75 -14.55 -1.77 17.89
C LEU A 75 -14.93 -2.01 19.35
N ARG A 76 -15.32 -0.95 20.06
CA ARG A 76 -15.43 -1.00 21.52
C ARG A 76 -16.52 -1.97 21.95
N GLU A 77 -17.40 -2.34 21.02
CA GLU A 77 -18.40 -3.38 21.18
C GLU A 77 -18.58 -4.16 19.87
N LEU A 78 -18.29 -5.46 19.91
CA LEU A 78 -18.84 -6.41 18.92
C LEU A 78 -20.34 -6.49 19.17
N ILE A 79 -21.13 -5.74 18.41
CA ILE A 79 -22.58 -5.91 18.41
C ILE A 79 -22.86 -7.29 17.81
N THR A 80 -23.15 -8.26 18.68
CA THR A 80 -23.61 -9.58 18.26
C THR A 80 -25.06 -9.41 17.83
N ILE A 81 -25.29 -9.28 16.53
CA ILE A 81 -26.63 -9.30 15.96
C ILE A 81 -27.09 -10.76 15.93
N PRO A 82 -28.10 -11.17 16.71
CA PRO A 82 -28.60 -12.54 16.64
C PRO A 82 -29.21 -12.77 15.26
N ALA A 83 -29.02 -13.96 14.70
CA ALA A 83 -29.53 -14.30 13.37
C ALA A 83 -31.05 -14.11 13.24
N SER A 84 -31.78 -14.17 14.35
CA SER A 84 -33.22 -13.88 14.43
C SER A 84 -33.59 -12.41 14.18
N SER A 85 -32.63 -11.49 14.23
CA SER A 85 -32.83 -10.06 13.96
C SER A 85 -32.59 -9.68 12.49
N VAL A 86 -32.23 -10.64 11.63
CA VAL A 86 -32.07 -10.42 10.20
C VAL A 86 -33.40 -10.74 9.52
N VAL A 87 -34.13 -9.72 9.10
CA VAL A 87 -35.32 -9.88 8.25
C VAL A 87 -34.86 -9.95 6.80
N GLU A 88 -35.08 -11.10 6.17
CA GLU A 88 -34.88 -11.30 4.74
C GLU A 88 -35.93 -10.47 3.98
N ALA A 89 -35.52 -9.34 3.40
CA ALA A 89 -36.34 -8.65 2.41
C ALA A 89 -36.36 -9.52 1.15
N GLY A 90 -37.43 -10.28 0.97
CA GLY A 90 -37.61 -11.19 -0.16
C GLY A 90 -37.41 -10.49 -1.51
N SER A 91 -36.81 -11.23 -2.45
CA SER A 91 -36.58 -10.80 -3.83
C SER A 91 -37.87 -10.34 -4.51
N PRO A 92 -37.83 -9.31 -5.38
CA PRO A 92 -39.00 -8.92 -6.17
C PRO A 92 -39.45 -10.10 -7.05
N GLN A 93 -40.72 -10.48 -6.96
CA GLN A 93 -41.33 -11.36 -7.95
C GLN A 93 -41.40 -10.63 -9.30
N ALA A 94 -41.00 -11.34 -10.35
CA ALA A 94 -40.98 -10.89 -11.74
C ALA A 94 -42.37 -10.51 -12.27
#